data_AF-A0A7G6E077-F1
#
_entry.id   AF-A0A7G6E077-F1
#
_cell.length_a   1.000
_cell.length_b   1.000
_cell.length_c   1.000
_cell.angle_alpha   90.00
_cell.angle_beta   90.00
_cell.angle_gamma   90.00
#
_symmetry.space_group_name_H-M   'P 1'
#
loop_
_entity.id
_entity.type
_entity.pdbx_description
1 polymer ?
#
loop_
_entity_poly.entity_id
_entity_poly.type
_entity_poly.pdbx_seq_one_letter_code
_entity_poly.pdbx_strand_id
1 'polypeptide(L)'
;MIITKLRIKNFGKVNDLKVEFGEKLNVVYGANEAGKTTILAFIKAMLYGMTSRKRDIRENDRLRFQPWNGDFGEGELYFRDEKNVNL
;
A
#
# COMPACT_ATOMS: atom_id res chain seq x y z
N MET A 1 2.27 6.59 15.84
CA MET A 1 1.51 5.78 14.86
C MET A 1 2.35 4.59 14.40
N ILE A 2 1.81 3.38 14.49
CA ILE A 2 2.42 2.12 14.04
C ILE A 2 1.47 1.41 13.09
N ILE A 3 1.92 1.05 11.88
CA ILE A 3 1.14 0.21 10.94
C ILE A 3 1.18 -1.24 11.46
N THR A 4 0.01 -1.85 11.61
CA THR A 4 -0.11 -3.22 12.14
C THR A 4 -0.49 -4.21 11.06
N LYS A 5 -1.24 -3.77 10.04
CA LYS A 5 -1.74 -4.64 8.97
C LYS A 5 -2.06 -3.85 7.72
N LEU A 6 -1.91 -4.50 6.56
CA LEU A 6 -2.53 -4.06 5.31
C LEU A 6 -3.31 -5.19 4.64
N ARG A 7 -4.36 -4.81 3.92
CA ARG A 7 -5.07 -5.67 2.97
C ARG A 7 -5.18 -4.94 1.64
N ILE A 8 -4.58 -5.48 0.60
CA ILE A 8 -4.76 -5.03 -0.78
C ILE A 8 -5.78 -5.96 -1.41
N LYS A 9 -7.00 -5.47 -1.64
CA LYS A 9 -8.00 -6.22 -2.41
C LYS A 9 -7.69 -6.08 -3.90
N ASN A 10 -7.39 -4.86 -4.35
CA ASN A 10 -7.04 -4.58 -5.74
C ASN A 10 -6.13 -3.33 -5.86
N PHE A 11 -4.89 -3.47 -6.34
CA PHE A 11 -3.97 -2.35 -6.58
C PHE A 11 -2.85 -2.73 -7.58
N GLY A 12 -2.86 -2.11 -8.76
CA GLY A 12 -1.99 -2.50 -9.88
C GLY A 12 -2.20 -3.98 -10.27
N LYS A 13 -1.14 -4.79 -10.15
CA LYS A 13 -1.20 -6.25 -10.35
C LYS A 13 -1.60 -7.04 -9.10
N VAL A 14 -1.49 -6.44 -7.91
CA VAL A 14 -1.68 -7.16 -6.65
C VAL A 14 -3.17 -7.28 -6.36
N ASN A 15 -3.63 -8.51 -6.20
CA ASN A 15 -5.01 -8.85 -5.89
C ASN A 15 -5.03 -9.78 -4.67
N ASP A 16 -5.91 -9.48 -3.71
CA ASP A 16 -6.12 -10.22 -2.45
C ASP A 16 -4.83 -10.55 -1.66
N LEU A 17 -4.01 -9.53 -1.38
CA LEU A 17 -2.85 -9.66 -0.49
C LEU A 17 -3.19 -9.19 0.93
N LYS A 18 -2.77 -9.96 1.93
CA LYS A 18 -2.81 -9.59 3.36
C LYS A 18 -1.41 -9.67 3.95
N VAL A 19 -1.00 -8.63 4.68
CA VAL A 19 0.29 -8.60 5.38
C VAL A 19 0.05 -8.10 6.80
N GLU A 20 0.52 -8.87 7.78
CA GLU A 20 0.59 -8.48 9.18
C GLU A 20 2.02 -7.98 9.47
N PHE A 21 2.14 -6.89 10.22
CA PHE A 21 3.43 -6.31 10.61
C PHE A 21 3.69 -6.57 12.09
N GLY A 22 4.90 -7.02 12.41
CA GLY A 22 5.38 -7.17 13.77
C GLY A 22 5.86 -5.85 14.39
N GLU A 23 6.13 -5.86 15.69
CA GLU A 23 6.48 -4.64 16.45
C GLU A 23 7.90 -4.10 16.17
N LYS A 24 8.76 -4.89 15.54
CA LYS A 24 10.17 -4.55 15.29
C LYS A 24 10.42 -4.36 13.80
N LEU A 25 11.62 -4.69 13.34
CA LEU A 25 11.97 -4.63 11.92
C LEU A 25 11.17 -5.65 11.12
N ASN A 26 10.41 -5.16 10.14
CA ASN A 26 9.69 -5.98 9.17
C ASN A 26 10.45 -5.98 7.84
N VAL A 27 10.74 -7.16 7.29
CA VAL A 27 11.47 -7.32 6.02
C VAL A 27 10.53 -7.88 4.96
N VAL A 28 10.24 -7.08 3.92
CA VAL A 28 9.46 -7.51 2.75
C VAL A 28 10.42 -7.97 1.65
N TYR A 29 10.46 -9.28 1.39
CA TYR A 29 11.38 -9.91 0.43
C TYR A 29 10.65 -10.86 -0.54
N GLY A 30 11.33 -11.26 -1.61
CA GLY A 30 10.78 -12.09 -2.68
C GLY A 30 11.51 -11.87 -4.01
N ALA A 31 11.19 -12.68 -5.02
CA ALA A 31 11.77 -12.56 -6.37
C ALA A 31 11.46 -11.22 -7.05
N ASN A 32 12.12 -10.93 -8.17
CA ASN A 32 11.73 -9.81 -9.02
C ASN A 32 10.24 -9.93 -9.39
N GLU A 33 9.57 -8.79 -9.46
CA GLU A 33 8.13 -8.70 -9.79
C GLU A 33 7.17 -9.32 -8.76
N ALA A 34 7.65 -9.82 -7.61
CA ALA A 34 6.82 -10.36 -6.53
C ALA A 34 5.93 -9.32 -5.79
N GLY A 35 5.83 -8.08 -6.28
CA GLY A 35 4.94 -7.06 -5.71
C GLY A 35 5.51 -6.23 -4.55
N LYS A 36 6.79 -6.39 -4.20
CA LYS A 36 7.44 -5.64 -3.10
C LYS A 36 7.29 -4.12 -3.23
N THR A 37 7.60 -3.57 -4.41
CA THR A 37 7.45 -2.13 -4.69
C THR A 37 5.98 -1.71 -4.69
N THR A 38 5.07 -2.60 -5.10
CA THR A 38 3.62 -2.35 -5.10
C THR A 38 3.09 -2.22 -3.68
N ILE A 39 3.57 -3.04 -2.73
CA ILE A 39 3.23 -2.91 -1.30
C ILE A 39 3.67 -1.55 -0.75
N LEU A 40 4.91 -1.14 -1.02
CA LEU A 40 5.42 0.17 -0.60
C LEU A 40 4.60 1.32 -1.20
N ALA A 41 4.24 1.23 -2.48
CA ALA A 41 3.43 2.23 -3.16
C ALA A 41 2.01 2.30 -2.58
N PHE A 42 1.40 1.16 -2.26
CA PHE A 42 0.09 1.10 -1.61
C PHE A 42 0.11 1.82 -0.25
N ILE A 43 1.12 1.53 0.60
CA ILE A 43 1.27 2.21 1.90
C ILE A 43 1.38 3.73 1.71
N LYS A 44 2.19 4.19 0.75
CA LYS A 44 2.32 5.63 0.44
C LYS A 44 0.99 6.23 -0.03
N ALA A 45 0.28 5.54 -0.91
CA ALA A 45 -1.01 6.00 -1.42
C ALA A 45 -2.06 6.13 -0.32
N MET A 46 -2.09 5.19 0.63
CA MET A 46 -3.05 5.22 1.75
C MET A 46 -2.75 6.37 2.73
N LEU A 47 -1.48 6.73 2.94
CA LEU A 47 -1.09 7.78 3.89
C LEU A 47 -1.04 9.19 3.29
N TYR A 48 -0.71 9.30 2.00
CA TYR A 48 -0.38 10.59 1.37
C TYR A 48 -1.16 10.85 0.06
N GLY A 49 -2.01 9.91 -0.36
CA GLY A 49 -2.70 9.98 -1.64
C GLY A 49 -1.80 9.62 -2.82
N MET A 50 -2.36 9.74 -4.03
CA MET A 50 -1.69 9.38 -5.28
C MET A 50 -1.41 10.61 -6.14
N THR A 51 -0.25 10.64 -6.78
CA THR A 51 0.02 11.61 -7.84
C THR A 51 -0.83 11.30 -9.08
N SER A 52 -1.45 12.31 -9.68
CA SER A 52 -2.39 12.12 -10.80
C SER A 52 -2.30 13.17 -11.92
N ARG A 53 -1.57 14.27 -11.70
CA ARG A 53 -1.52 15.42 -12.63
C ARG A 53 -0.44 15.29 -13.71
N LYS A 54 0.46 14.32 -13.59
CA LYS A 54 1.58 14.12 -14.51
C LYS A 54 1.15 13.26 -15.70
N ARG A 55 1.65 13.57 -16.89
CA ARG A 55 1.39 12.77 -18.10
C ARG A 55 2.27 11.53 -18.18
N ASP A 56 3.50 11.61 -17.66
CA ASP A 56 4.39 10.45 -17.60
C ASP A 56 3.83 9.42 -16.61
N ILE A 57 3.61 8.20 -17.09
CA ILE A 57 3.11 7.07 -16.29
C ILE A 57 4.02 6.76 -15.10
N ARG A 58 5.33 7.03 -15.21
CA ARG A 58 6.29 6.82 -14.12
C ARG A 58 6.07 7.79 -12.96
N GLU A 59 5.50 8.96 -13.26
CA GLU A 59 5.21 10.03 -12.30
C GLU A 59 3.69 10.15 -11.98
N ASN A 60 2.86 9.26 -12.52
CA ASN A 60 1.41 9.27 -12.29
C ASN A 60 1.00 7.97 -11.60
N ASP A 61 1.00 7.99 -10.27
CA ASP A 61 0.65 6.83 -9.45
C ASP A 61 -0.76 6.31 -9.77
N ARG A 62 -1.71 7.20 -10.05
CA ARG A 62 -3.09 6.80 -10.38
C ARG A 62 -3.16 5.96 -11.64
N LEU A 63 -2.41 6.33 -12.69
CA LEU A 63 -2.33 5.53 -13.92
C LEU A 63 -1.49 4.26 -13.70
N ARG A 64 -0.38 4.37 -12.97
CA ARG A 64 0.58 3.28 -12.76
C ARG A 64 0.01 2.14 -11.92
N PHE A 65 -0.82 2.45 -10.93
CA PHE A 65 -1.41 1.48 -10.02
C PHE A 65 -2.92 1.30 -10.23
N GLN A 66 -3.45 1.77 -11.36
CA GLN A 66 -4.79 1.39 -11.81
C GLN A 66 -4.85 -0.15 -11.88
N PRO A 67 -5.86 -0.77 -11.25
CA PRO A 67 -6.12 -2.19 -11.40
C PRO A 67 -6.21 -2.67 -12.83
N TRP A 68 -5.60 -3.82 -13.09
CA TRP A 68 -5.56 -4.41 -14.43
C TRP A 68 -6.91 -4.96 -14.91
N ASN A 69 -7.80 -5.29 -13.98
CA ASN A 69 -9.16 -5.71 -14.29
C ASN A 69 -10.11 -4.53 -14.65
N GLY A 70 -9.63 -3.28 -14.59
CA GLY A 70 -10.42 -2.09 -14.89
C GLY A 70 -11.27 -1.58 -13.73
N ASP A 71 -11.31 -2.30 -12.59
CA ASP A 71 -12.03 -1.88 -11.39
C ASP A 71 -11.29 -0.77 -10.63
N PHE A 72 -11.92 -0.31 -9.55
CA PHE A 72 -11.34 0.64 -8.61
C PHE A 72 -10.26 -0.02 -7.74
N GLY A 73 -9.25 0.78 -7.39
CA GLY A 73 -8.29 0.38 -6.36
C GLY A 73 -8.98 0.25 -5.01
N GLU A 74 -8.77 -0.86 -4.31
CA GLU A 74 -9.43 -1.16 -3.03
C GLU A 74 -8.44 -1.79 -2.04
N GLY A 75 -8.47 -1.31 -0.80
CA GLY A 75 -7.71 -1.90 0.28
C GLY A 75 -7.89 -1.17 1.61
N GLU A 76 -7.29 -1.75 2.65
CA GLU A 76 -7.38 -1.32 4.04
C GLU A 76 -5.97 -1.22 4.62
N LEU A 77 -5.68 -0.15 5.36
CA LEU A 77 -4.45 0.02 6.14
C LEU A 77 -4.84 0.23 7.60
N TYR A 78 -4.35 -0.64 8.48
CA TYR A 78 -4.61 -0.58 9.91
C TYR A 78 -3.39 -0.02 10.62
N PHE A 79 -3.63 0.91 11.53
CA PHE A 79 -2.59 1.48 12.38
C PHE A 79 -3.09 1.69 13.80
N ARG A 80 -2.16 1.69 14.75
CA ARG A 80 -2.38 2.03 16.15
C ARG A 80 -1.66 3.34 16.45
N ASP A 81 -2.28 4.21 17.26
CA ASP A 81 -1.57 5.35 17.84
C ASP A 81 -0.90 4.93 19.17
N GLU A 82 0.30 5.45 19.44
CA GLU A 82 1.05 5.17 20.66
C GLU A 82 0.77 6.20 21.77
N LYS A 83 -0.16 7.13 21.54
CA LYS A 83 -0.62 8.02 22.60
C LYS A 83 -1.30 7.20 23.69
N ASN A 84 -0.53 6.87 24.72
CA ASN A 84 -1.04 6.58 26.06
C ASN A 84 -1.82 7.82 26.53
N VAL A 85 -3.11 7.86 26.25
CA VAL A 85 -4.02 8.74 26.98
C VAL A 85 -4.29 8.04 28.31
N ASN A 86 -3.37 8.23 29.26
CA ASN A 86 -3.70 8.10 30.66
C ASN A 86 -4.53 9.33 31.01
N LEU A 87 -5.87 9.17 31.05
CA LEU A 87 -6.74 10.06 31.82
C LEU A 87 -6.76 9.60 33.27
#